data_AF-A0A7U6KN04-F1
#
_entry.id   AF-A0A7U6KN04-F1
#
_cell.length_a   1.000
_cell.length_b   1.000
_cell.length_c   1.000
_cell.angle_alpha   90.00
_cell.angle_beta   90.00
_cell.angle_gamma   90.00
#
_symmetry.space_group_name_H-M   'P 1'
#
loop_
_entity.id
_entity.type
_entity.pdbx_description
1 polymer ?
#
loop_
_entity_poly.entity_id
_entity_poly.type
_entity_poly.pdbx_seq_one_letter_code
_entity_poly.pdbx_strand_id
1 'polypeptide(L)'
;MNDTNQDITSNKTYKRSITLPRGTLDLTYQTNSMANKNSLKQNDSYQLEDLLGFAQRINPKRAFLFVSKVLGRHIPVAPSTMRDAFTDLANLVPSDLPKPILVIGMAETAVGLSAGVHQALQTRYPNALLLNSTRHTQHSDNNSEALLTTFNEDHSHASQHLIYQSTDSVTQEQLLASKTLIMVDDEASTGNTCVNVVTALRDAGLTQLEQVHLTTLVDWSLDQENTNQQTDDIMPARMADRLTGIEFHRHHLLSGAWQWTDAPNPEPITMPSVDTTAAGSQALGFTGNWGRFPTLNSTDGFNNYLSSFQAAFASFHNQDSFDVTQLPKKILVLGSNEFVWLPFLLAEWLETTSQNPQS
;
A
#
# COMPACT_ATOMS: atom_id res chain seq x y z
N MET A 1 -31.17 -25.85 23.15
CA MET A 1 -29.81 -26.41 23.05
C MET A 1 -29.68 -27.01 21.67
N ASN A 2 -29.09 -26.28 20.74
CA ASN A 2 -28.58 -26.83 19.50
C ASN A 2 -27.25 -26.11 19.27
N ASP A 3 -26.18 -26.89 19.36
CA ASP A 3 -24.80 -26.49 19.22
C ASP A 3 -24.57 -25.85 17.85
N THR A 4 -24.24 -24.57 17.86
CA THR A 4 -23.44 -23.93 16.82
C THR A 4 -22.00 -24.41 16.97
N ASN A 5 -21.61 -25.39 16.16
CA ASN A 5 -20.20 -25.62 15.86
C ASN A 5 -19.66 -24.36 15.16
N GLN A 6 -19.01 -23.48 15.93
CA GLN A 6 -18.03 -22.56 15.38
C GLN A 6 -16.87 -23.42 14.86
N ASP A 7 -16.75 -23.48 13.53
CA ASP A 7 -15.58 -24.04 12.88
C ASP A 7 -14.40 -23.09 13.17
N ILE A 8 -13.70 -23.34 14.28
CA ILE A 8 -12.43 -22.68 14.58
C ILE A 8 -11.41 -23.31 13.64
N THR A 9 -11.27 -22.75 12.44
CA THR A 9 -10.15 -23.05 11.56
C THR A 9 -8.87 -22.73 12.32
N SER A 10 -8.13 -23.74 12.77
CA SER A 10 -6.83 -23.52 13.40
C SER A 10 -5.89 -22.93 12.36
N ASN A 11 -5.60 -21.62 12.45
CA ASN A 11 -4.60 -21.00 11.59
C ASN A 11 -3.26 -21.67 11.85
N LYS A 12 -2.80 -22.47 10.87
CA LYS A 12 -1.55 -23.20 10.98
C LYS A 12 -0.39 -22.20 11.02
N THR A 13 0.36 -22.22 12.12
CA THR A 13 1.56 -21.39 12.28
C THR A 13 2.77 -22.09 11.65
N TYR A 14 3.54 -21.34 10.87
CA TYR A 14 4.76 -21.77 10.21
C TYR A 14 5.98 -21.07 10.82
N LYS A 15 7.15 -21.70 10.69
CA LYS A 15 8.44 -21.11 11.08
C LYS A 15 9.43 -21.19 9.93
N ARG A 16 10.26 -20.17 9.78
CA ARG A 16 11.30 -20.15 8.75
C ARG A 16 12.49 -19.28 9.16
N SER A 17 13.69 -19.79 8.94
CA SER A 17 14.93 -19.03 9.11
C SER A 17 15.53 -18.69 7.76
N ILE A 18 15.87 -17.42 7.55
CA ILE A 18 16.54 -16.91 6.35
C ILE A 18 17.93 -16.44 6.76
N THR A 19 18.97 -17.03 6.18
CA THR A 19 20.35 -16.59 6.40
C THR A 19 20.72 -15.55 5.34
N LEU A 20 21.16 -14.37 5.79
CA LEU A 20 21.70 -13.30 4.97
C LEU A 20 23.16 -13.04 5.38
N PRO A 21 23.99 -12.40 4.54
CA PRO A 21 25.40 -12.17 4.87
C PRO A 21 25.64 -11.44 6.22
N ARG A 22 24.72 -10.55 6.63
CA ARG A 22 24.81 -9.78 7.88
C ARG A 22 24.13 -10.43 9.09
N GLY A 23 23.47 -11.58 8.94
CA GLY A 23 22.76 -12.21 10.04
C GLY A 23 21.62 -13.12 9.61
N THR A 24 20.84 -13.58 10.57
CA THR A 24 19.73 -14.49 10.36
C THR A 24 18.42 -13.81 10.73
N LEU A 25 17.43 -13.96 9.85
CA LEU A 25 16.05 -13.52 10.05
C LEU A 25 15.18 -14.73 10.33
N ASP A 26 14.70 -14.86 11.55
CA ASP A 26 13.78 -15.90 11.98
C ASP A 26 12.35 -15.38 11.92
N LEU A 27 11.46 -16.12 11.27
CA LEU A 27 10.07 -15.78 11.03
C LEU A 27 9.16 -16.81 11.69
N THR A 28 8.10 -16.34 12.33
CA THR A 28 6.92 -17.14 12.68
C THR A 28 5.71 -16.49 12.02
N TYR A 29 4.94 -17.22 11.21
CA TYR A 29 3.90 -16.61 10.39
C TYR A 29 2.68 -17.51 10.14
N GLN A 30 1.58 -16.89 9.74
CA GLN A 30 0.32 -17.49 9.33
C GLN A 30 -0.10 -16.89 7.99
N THR A 31 -0.75 -17.69 7.15
CA THR A 31 -1.30 -17.25 5.88
C THR A 31 -2.82 -17.21 6.00
N ASN A 32 -3.45 -16.21 5.37
CA ASN A 32 -4.89 -16.06 5.46
C ASN A 32 -5.59 -17.03 4.49
N SER A 33 -6.27 -18.04 5.03
CA SER A 33 -6.99 -19.03 4.23
C SER A 33 -8.21 -18.47 3.49
N MET A 34 -8.70 -17.30 3.89
CA MET A 34 -9.79 -16.60 3.18
C MET A 34 -9.27 -15.80 1.97
N ALA A 35 -7.96 -15.51 1.91
CA ALA A 35 -7.32 -14.92 0.76
C ALA A 35 -6.98 -16.01 -0.27
N ASN A 36 -7.92 -16.29 -1.17
CA ASN A 36 -7.73 -17.27 -2.25
C ASN A 36 -7.00 -16.64 -3.43
N LYS A 37 -5.81 -17.16 -3.76
CA LYS A 37 -5.06 -16.75 -4.95
C LYS A 37 -5.89 -17.06 -6.19
N ASN A 38 -6.32 -16.02 -6.91
CA ASN A 38 -7.28 -16.11 -8.01
C ASN A 38 -8.64 -16.67 -7.55
N SER A 39 -9.68 -15.82 -7.50
CA SER A 39 -11.06 -16.20 -7.12
C SER A 39 -11.67 -17.36 -7.95
N LEU A 40 -11.01 -17.78 -9.04
CA LEU A 40 -11.40 -18.89 -9.92
C LEU A 40 -10.78 -20.25 -9.55
N LYS A 41 -9.76 -20.31 -8.68
CA LYS A 41 -9.15 -21.56 -8.18
C LYS A 41 -9.38 -21.68 -6.68
N GLN A 42 -10.42 -22.41 -6.28
CA GLN A 42 -10.65 -22.73 -4.87
C GLN A 42 -9.45 -23.51 -4.28
N ASN A 43 -9.03 -23.14 -3.07
CA ASN A 43 -8.04 -23.81 -2.20
C ASN A 43 -6.53 -23.52 -2.38
N ASP A 44 -6.10 -22.43 -3.01
CA ASP A 44 -4.67 -22.06 -3.00
C ASP A 44 -4.46 -20.77 -2.19
N SER A 45 -4.35 -20.91 -0.86
CA SER A 45 -3.96 -19.79 0.01
C SER A 45 -2.53 -19.34 -0.30
N TYR A 46 -2.26 -18.05 -0.23
CA TYR A 46 -0.91 -17.50 -0.37
C TYR A 46 0.11 -18.25 0.50
N GLN A 47 1.27 -18.56 -0.06
CA GLN A 47 2.45 -18.98 0.69
C GLN A 47 3.37 -17.78 0.92
N LEU A 48 4.28 -17.88 1.90
CA LEU A 48 5.29 -16.85 2.16
C LEU A 48 6.05 -16.44 0.88
N GLU A 49 6.34 -17.42 0.02
CA GLU A 49 7.10 -17.21 -1.21
C GLU A 49 6.33 -16.60 -2.36
N ASP A 50 5.00 -16.59 -2.29
CA ASP A 50 4.17 -15.86 -3.25
C ASP A 50 4.23 -14.36 -2.97
N LEU A 51 4.34 -13.97 -1.69
CA LEU A 51 4.26 -12.59 -1.25
C LEU A 51 5.64 -11.94 -1.06
N LEU A 52 6.62 -12.68 -0.54
CA LEU A 52 7.89 -12.14 -0.08
C LEU A 52 9.12 -12.86 -0.65
N GLY A 53 10.15 -12.08 -0.91
CA GLY A 53 11.55 -12.48 -0.90
C GLY A 53 12.30 -11.70 0.19
N PHE A 54 13.61 -11.91 0.28
CA PHE A 54 14.45 -11.32 1.32
C PHE A 54 15.72 -10.76 0.72
N ALA A 55 16.10 -9.56 1.14
CA ALA A 55 17.34 -8.92 0.73
C ALA A 55 18.06 -8.30 1.93
N GLN A 56 19.35 -8.05 1.76
CA GLN A 56 20.16 -7.33 2.74
C GLN A 56 20.13 -5.82 2.46
N ARG A 57 20.10 -5.02 3.52
CA ARG A 57 20.23 -3.56 3.45
C ARG A 57 21.58 -3.11 3.98
N ILE A 58 22.10 -2.08 3.33
CA ILE A 58 23.16 -1.24 3.87
C ILE A 58 22.48 -0.18 4.75
N ASN A 59 22.16 -0.55 5.99
CA ASN A 59 21.51 0.34 6.95
C ASN A 59 21.89 -0.08 8.39
N PRO A 60 22.18 0.88 9.29
CA PRO A 60 22.60 0.58 10.65
C PRO A 60 21.47 0.13 11.57
N LYS A 61 20.21 0.51 11.30
CA LYS A 61 19.04 0.21 12.13
C LYS A 61 18.29 -1.06 11.70
N ARG A 62 18.21 -1.32 10.38
CA ARG A 62 17.50 -2.49 9.82
C ARG A 62 18.33 -3.13 8.72
N ALA A 63 18.99 -4.25 9.04
CA ALA A 63 19.98 -4.91 8.17
C ALA A 63 19.37 -5.72 7.00
N PHE A 64 18.05 -5.89 6.97
CA PHE A 64 17.34 -6.69 5.97
C PHE A 64 16.14 -5.94 5.39
N LEU A 65 15.60 -6.46 4.30
CA LEU A 65 14.43 -5.96 3.59
C LEU A 65 13.51 -7.13 3.22
N PHE A 66 12.22 -6.99 3.48
CA PHE A 66 11.20 -7.82 2.87
C PHE A 66 10.95 -7.32 1.45
N VAL A 67 11.24 -8.16 0.46
CA VAL A 67 11.08 -7.83 -0.95
C VAL A 67 9.70 -8.31 -1.39
N SER A 68 8.73 -7.40 -1.51
CA SER A 68 7.41 -7.78 -2.04
C SER A 68 7.51 -8.30 -3.47
N LYS A 69 6.92 -9.48 -3.69
CA LYS A 69 6.76 -10.14 -5.00
C LYS A 69 5.45 -9.79 -5.69
N VAL A 70 4.64 -8.93 -5.09
CA VAL A 70 3.31 -8.53 -5.58
C VAL A 70 3.13 -7.01 -5.73
N LEU A 71 4.20 -6.22 -5.55
CA LEU A 71 4.15 -4.75 -5.68
C LEU A 71 4.90 -4.16 -6.87
N GLY A 72 5.86 -4.88 -7.44
CA GLY A 72 6.70 -4.32 -8.50
C GLY A 72 7.72 -3.25 -8.06
N ARG A 73 7.92 -3.06 -6.74
CA ARG A 73 8.81 -1.99 -6.20
C ARG A 73 10.29 -2.27 -6.38
N HIS A 74 10.73 -3.48 -6.03
CA HIS A 74 12.16 -3.84 -5.99
C HIS A 74 12.56 -4.81 -7.11
N ILE A 75 11.58 -5.60 -7.60
CA ILE A 75 11.76 -6.56 -8.68
C ILE A 75 10.60 -6.38 -9.67
N PRO A 76 10.80 -6.69 -10.97
CA PRO A 76 9.69 -6.74 -11.92
C PRO A 76 8.67 -7.79 -11.51
N VAL A 77 7.38 -7.43 -11.54
CA VAL A 77 6.25 -8.32 -11.24
C VAL A 77 5.26 -8.24 -12.39
N ALA A 78 4.63 -9.37 -12.73
CA ALA A 78 3.58 -9.39 -13.74
C ALA A 78 2.37 -8.56 -13.26
N PRO A 79 1.79 -7.68 -14.10
CA PRO A 79 0.66 -6.83 -13.70
C PRO A 79 -0.53 -7.64 -13.17
N SER A 80 -0.87 -8.76 -13.81
CA SER A 80 -1.86 -9.74 -13.36
C SER A 80 -1.61 -10.23 -11.93
N THR A 81 -0.36 -10.54 -11.56
CA THR A 81 -0.01 -10.97 -10.19
C THR A 81 -0.21 -9.86 -9.18
N MET A 82 0.11 -8.61 -9.54
CA MET A 82 -0.15 -7.46 -8.68
C MET A 82 -1.66 -7.25 -8.51
N ARG A 83 -2.42 -7.30 -9.61
CA ARG A 83 -3.88 -7.15 -9.62
C ARG A 83 -4.59 -8.19 -8.75
N ASP A 84 -4.16 -9.45 -8.84
CA ASP A 84 -4.68 -10.54 -8.02
C ASP A 84 -4.49 -10.20 -6.54
N ALA A 85 -3.28 -9.84 -6.12
CA ALA A 85 -3.00 -9.48 -4.74
C ALA A 85 -3.80 -8.26 -4.25
N PHE A 86 -3.96 -7.24 -5.09
CA PHE A 86 -4.74 -6.04 -4.74
C PHE A 86 -6.21 -6.37 -4.56
N THR A 87 -6.75 -7.22 -5.43
CA THR A 87 -8.15 -7.66 -5.40
C THR A 87 -8.42 -8.57 -4.22
N ASP A 88 -7.54 -9.55 -3.98
CA ASP A 88 -7.65 -10.48 -2.85
C ASP A 88 -7.58 -9.73 -1.51
N LEU A 89 -6.69 -8.73 -1.41
CA LEU A 89 -6.61 -7.88 -0.23
C LEU A 89 -7.88 -7.03 -0.03
N ALA A 90 -8.43 -6.45 -1.10
CA ALA A 90 -9.71 -5.73 -1.06
C ALA A 90 -10.90 -6.62 -0.68
N ASN A 91 -10.86 -7.91 -1.02
CA ASN A 91 -11.92 -8.88 -0.70
C ASN A 91 -11.95 -9.28 0.78
N LEU A 92 -10.85 -9.09 1.52
CA LEU A 92 -10.84 -9.28 2.97
C LEU A 92 -11.64 -8.18 3.70
N VAL A 93 -11.76 -7.01 3.09
CA VAL A 93 -12.57 -5.92 3.64
C VAL A 93 -14.07 -6.26 3.49
N PRO A 94 -14.87 -6.21 4.59
CA PRO A 94 -16.29 -6.54 4.57
C PRO A 94 -17.10 -5.75 3.53
N SER A 95 -18.33 -6.22 3.25
CA SER A 95 -19.23 -5.58 2.27
C SER A 95 -20.30 -4.67 2.88
N ASP A 96 -20.42 -4.63 4.19
CA ASP A 96 -21.38 -3.79 4.90
C ASP A 96 -20.63 -2.91 5.90
N LEU A 97 -20.16 -1.76 5.41
CA LEU A 97 -19.37 -0.80 6.17
C LEU A 97 -20.09 0.55 6.23
N PRO A 98 -19.98 1.30 7.35
CA PRO A 98 -20.47 2.68 7.43
C PRO A 98 -19.86 3.54 6.32
N LYS A 99 -20.69 4.33 5.64
CA LYS A 99 -20.30 5.19 4.51
C LYS A 99 -20.40 6.66 4.94
N PRO A 100 -19.59 7.58 4.38
CA PRO A 100 -18.64 7.41 3.27
C PRO A 100 -17.36 6.65 3.64
N ILE A 101 -16.74 6.02 2.63
CA ILE A 101 -15.48 5.29 2.76
C ILE A 101 -14.34 6.13 2.18
N LEU A 102 -13.25 6.21 2.95
CA LEU A 102 -11.98 6.79 2.54
C LEU A 102 -10.92 5.70 2.50
N VAL A 103 -10.24 5.54 1.37
CA VAL A 103 -9.07 4.67 1.19
C VAL A 103 -7.82 5.54 1.19
N ILE A 104 -6.87 5.27 2.08
CA ILE A 104 -5.59 5.99 2.15
C ILE A 104 -4.44 5.03 1.97
N GLY A 105 -3.55 5.34 1.02
CA GLY A 105 -2.25 4.70 0.86
C GLY A 105 -1.11 5.54 1.44
N MET A 106 -0.13 4.85 2.02
CA MET A 106 1.09 5.45 2.55
C MET A 106 2.11 5.67 1.44
N ALA A 107 2.52 6.92 1.22
CA ALA A 107 3.60 7.21 0.31
C ALA A 107 4.94 6.70 0.87
N GLU A 108 5.78 6.03 0.10
CA GLU A 108 5.69 5.94 -1.35
C GLU A 108 5.14 4.59 -1.82
N THR A 109 5.47 3.52 -1.09
CA THR A 109 5.34 2.14 -1.55
C THR A 109 3.89 1.70 -1.73
N ALA A 110 2.97 2.17 -0.89
CA ALA A 110 1.58 1.74 -0.94
C ALA A 110 0.71 2.55 -1.92
N VAL A 111 1.24 3.57 -2.61
CA VAL A 111 0.47 4.43 -3.52
C VAL A 111 -0.20 3.65 -4.65
N GLY A 112 0.53 2.73 -5.29
CA GLY A 112 -0.02 1.87 -6.35
C GLY A 112 -0.96 0.79 -5.79
N LEU A 113 -0.59 0.21 -4.63
CA LEU A 113 -1.38 -0.79 -3.92
C LEU A 113 -2.75 -0.24 -3.51
N SER A 114 -2.79 0.93 -2.89
CA SER A 114 -4.03 1.58 -2.42
C SER A 114 -4.95 1.94 -3.57
N ALA A 115 -4.42 2.37 -4.71
CA ALA A 115 -5.21 2.65 -5.91
C ALA A 115 -5.82 1.37 -6.50
N GLY A 116 -5.06 0.27 -6.51
CA GLY A 116 -5.56 -1.05 -6.93
C GLY A 116 -6.63 -1.60 -5.99
N VAL A 117 -6.42 -1.52 -4.68
CA VAL A 117 -7.38 -1.91 -3.64
C VAL A 117 -8.63 -1.04 -3.74
N HIS A 118 -8.49 0.27 -3.89
CA HIS A 118 -9.58 1.22 -4.10
C HIS A 118 -10.42 0.82 -5.32
N GLN A 119 -9.79 0.58 -6.48
CA GLN A 119 -10.50 0.18 -7.68
C GLN A 119 -11.27 -1.14 -7.51
N ALA A 120 -10.71 -2.12 -6.81
CA ALA A 120 -11.40 -3.38 -6.49
C ALA A 120 -12.59 -3.14 -5.54
N LEU A 121 -12.42 -2.31 -4.50
CA LEU A 121 -13.48 -1.94 -3.56
C LEU A 121 -14.63 -1.19 -4.23
N GLN A 122 -14.35 -0.39 -5.26
CA GLN A 122 -15.38 0.40 -5.95
C GLN A 122 -16.48 -0.44 -6.62
N THR A 123 -16.23 -1.72 -6.87
CA THR A 123 -17.26 -2.66 -7.33
C THR A 123 -18.42 -2.81 -6.33
N ARG A 124 -18.15 -2.60 -5.03
CA ARG A 124 -19.12 -2.69 -3.92
C ARG A 124 -19.38 -1.33 -3.27
N TYR A 125 -18.41 -0.41 -3.39
CA TYR A 125 -18.43 0.93 -2.83
C TYR A 125 -18.13 1.99 -3.90
N PRO A 126 -19.06 2.23 -4.84
CA PRO A 126 -18.81 3.10 -6.00
C PRO A 126 -18.39 4.53 -5.63
N ASN A 127 -18.79 4.99 -4.44
CA ASN A 127 -18.45 6.32 -3.93
C ASN A 127 -17.26 6.31 -2.96
N ALA A 128 -16.44 5.26 -2.88
CA ALA A 128 -15.23 5.28 -2.06
C ALA A 128 -14.23 6.32 -2.61
N LEU A 129 -13.68 7.17 -1.73
CA LEU A 129 -12.64 8.13 -2.08
C LEU A 129 -11.26 7.49 -1.93
N LEU A 130 -10.36 7.78 -2.86
CA LEU A 130 -8.92 7.53 -2.71
C LEU A 130 -8.21 8.83 -2.34
N LEU A 131 -7.39 8.78 -1.30
CA LEU A 131 -6.51 9.88 -0.88
C LEU A 131 -5.20 9.31 -0.33
N ASN A 132 -4.17 9.27 -1.16
CA ASN A 132 -2.83 8.92 -0.75
C ASN A 132 -2.14 10.08 -0.04
N SER A 133 -1.35 9.76 0.97
CA SER A 133 -0.36 10.71 1.47
C SER A 133 0.71 10.99 0.40
N THR A 134 1.45 12.08 0.56
CA THR A 134 2.61 12.40 -0.30
C THR A 134 3.74 13.01 0.52
N ARG A 135 4.97 12.80 0.07
CA ARG A 135 6.17 13.46 0.60
C ARG A 135 6.55 14.70 -0.20
N HIS A 136 5.79 15.03 -1.24
CA HIS A 136 6.05 16.15 -2.12
C HIS A 136 5.04 17.27 -1.90
N THR A 137 5.55 18.42 -1.48
CA THR A 137 4.78 19.66 -1.43
C THR A 137 4.27 20.00 -2.83
N GLN A 138 2.96 20.16 -2.99
CA GLN A 138 2.37 20.62 -4.24
C GLN A 138 2.67 22.12 -4.40
N HIS A 139 3.57 22.46 -5.33
CA HIS A 139 3.91 23.85 -5.62
C HIS A 139 2.82 24.48 -6.48
N SER A 140 1.95 25.27 -5.87
CA SER A 140 1.45 26.46 -6.55
C SER A 140 1.74 27.64 -5.65
N ASP A 141 2.17 28.75 -6.25
CA ASP A 141 2.71 29.92 -5.56
C ASP A 141 1.73 30.60 -4.57
N ASN A 142 0.53 30.04 -4.35
CA ASN A 142 -0.49 30.52 -3.42
C ASN A 142 -1.22 29.43 -2.58
N ASN A 143 -0.97 28.11 -2.73
CA ASN A 143 -1.82 27.05 -2.11
C ASN A 143 -1.30 26.47 -0.77
N SER A 144 -0.84 27.29 0.16
CA SER A 144 -0.81 26.85 1.58
C SER A 144 -2.21 26.41 2.07
N GLU A 145 -3.27 26.88 1.39
CA GLU A 145 -4.67 26.56 1.64
C GLU A 145 -5.11 25.16 1.17
N ALA A 146 -4.28 24.37 0.48
CA ALA A 146 -4.69 23.03 0.01
C ALA A 146 -4.28 21.89 0.96
N LEU A 147 -3.45 22.17 1.97
CA LEU A 147 -2.98 21.15 2.91
C LEU A 147 -4.07 20.87 3.96
N LEU A 148 -4.51 19.61 4.07
CA LEU A 148 -5.46 19.19 5.09
C LEU A 148 -4.76 18.92 6.42
N THR A 149 -3.70 18.11 6.40
CA THR A 149 -2.96 17.74 7.60
C THR A 149 -1.59 17.16 7.27
N THR A 150 -0.77 16.95 8.30
CA THR A 150 0.51 16.25 8.20
C THR A 150 0.67 15.27 9.35
N PHE A 151 1.45 14.20 9.15
CA PHE A 151 1.81 13.26 10.21
C PHE A 151 3.22 12.72 9.97
N ASN A 152 3.81 12.11 11.02
CA ASN A 152 5.14 11.52 10.92
C ASN A 152 5.13 9.99 11.06
N GLU A 153 6.09 9.33 10.41
CA GLU A 153 6.41 7.92 10.64
C GLU A 153 7.63 7.79 11.55
N ASP A 154 7.50 7.07 12.68
CA ASP A 154 8.55 6.96 13.71
C ASP A 154 9.83 6.23 13.25
N HIS A 155 9.83 5.66 12.05
CA HIS A 155 10.90 4.78 11.55
C HIS A 155 11.56 5.24 10.24
N SER A 156 11.17 6.39 9.70
CA SER A 156 11.76 6.94 8.47
C SER A 156 12.57 8.20 8.76
N HIS A 157 13.79 8.28 8.21
CA HIS A 157 14.73 9.38 8.42
C HIS A 157 14.35 10.69 7.68
N ALA A 158 13.31 10.65 6.85
CA ALA A 158 12.69 11.80 6.19
C ALA A 158 11.18 11.74 6.46
N SER A 159 10.73 12.44 7.50
CA SER A 159 9.70 11.91 8.40
C SER A 159 8.28 12.42 8.20
N GLN A 160 8.02 13.46 7.40
CA GLN A 160 6.70 14.09 7.32
C GLN A 160 5.95 13.71 6.05
N HIS A 161 4.72 13.23 6.22
CA HIS A 161 3.74 13.01 5.17
C HIS A 161 2.74 14.16 5.14
N LEU A 162 2.29 14.48 3.94
CA LEU A 162 1.31 15.51 3.64
C LEU A 162 0.02 14.83 3.17
N ILE A 163 -1.12 15.33 3.62
CA ILE A 163 -2.44 14.96 3.12
C ILE A 163 -3.13 16.24 2.65
N TYR A 164 -3.66 16.24 1.43
CA TYR A 164 -4.29 17.41 0.82
C TYR A 164 -5.83 17.32 0.88
N GLN A 165 -6.47 18.48 0.90
CA GLN A 165 -7.92 18.63 0.75
C GLN A 165 -8.31 18.81 -0.72
N SER A 166 -9.59 18.61 -1.03
CA SER A 166 -10.14 18.87 -2.36
C SER A 166 -10.56 20.33 -2.51
N THR A 167 -10.35 20.91 -3.69
CA THR A 167 -10.95 22.21 -4.07
C THR A 167 -12.42 22.08 -4.50
N ASP A 168 -12.87 20.85 -4.81
CA ASP A 168 -14.27 20.56 -5.08
C ASP A 168 -15.03 20.38 -3.75
N SER A 169 -16.00 21.25 -3.50
CA SER A 169 -16.71 21.31 -2.22
C SER A 169 -17.47 20.03 -1.90
N VAL A 170 -18.04 19.36 -2.90
CA VAL A 170 -18.80 18.10 -2.71
C VAL A 170 -17.85 16.98 -2.28
N THR A 171 -16.72 16.84 -2.97
CA THR A 171 -15.68 15.86 -2.62
C THR A 171 -15.09 16.16 -1.24
N GLN A 172 -14.89 17.44 -0.90
CA GLN A 172 -14.37 17.85 0.40
C GLN A 172 -15.35 17.57 1.55
N GLU A 173 -16.63 17.87 1.37
CA GLU A 173 -17.68 17.53 2.34
C GLU A 173 -17.75 16.02 2.55
N GLN A 174 -17.68 15.23 1.47
CA GLN A 174 -17.65 13.77 1.56
C GLN A 174 -16.40 13.26 2.30
N LEU A 175 -15.23 13.84 2.06
CA LEU A 175 -13.99 13.50 2.76
C LEU A 175 -14.15 13.71 4.27
N LEU A 176 -14.61 14.89 4.70
CA LEU A 176 -14.80 15.22 6.12
C LEU A 176 -15.92 14.40 6.78
N ALA A 177 -16.92 13.97 6.01
CA ALA A 177 -18.01 13.12 6.50
C ALA A 177 -17.65 11.62 6.58
N SER A 178 -16.44 11.22 6.17
CA SER A 178 -16.02 9.81 6.14
C SER A 178 -16.26 9.12 7.48
N LYS A 179 -16.92 7.96 7.41
CA LYS A 179 -17.20 7.11 8.57
C LYS A 179 -16.26 5.93 8.69
N THR A 180 -15.76 5.46 7.54
CA THR A 180 -14.83 4.33 7.50
C THR A 180 -13.55 4.75 6.79
N LEU A 181 -12.42 4.50 7.46
CA LEU A 181 -11.09 4.64 6.88
C LEU A 181 -10.51 3.25 6.59
N ILE A 182 -10.17 3.00 5.33
CA ILE A 182 -9.40 1.83 4.91
C ILE A 182 -7.96 2.31 4.69
N MET A 183 -7.07 1.95 5.61
CA MET A 183 -5.65 2.27 5.51
C MET A 183 -4.94 1.13 4.79
N VAL A 184 -4.28 1.42 3.68
CA VAL A 184 -3.60 0.44 2.85
C VAL A 184 -2.09 0.64 2.94
N ASP A 185 -1.37 -0.41 3.31
CA ASP A 185 0.09 -0.41 3.38
C ASP A 185 0.70 -1.73 2.89
N ASP A 186 1.99 -1.76 2.56
CA ASP A 186 2.65 -3.02 2.19
C ASP A 186 3.00 -3.87 3.41
N GLU A 187 3.51 -3.24 4.46
CA GLU A 187 3.97 -3.90 5.69
C GLU A 187 3.54 -3.13 6.95
N ALA A 188 2.83 -3.79 7.86
CA ALA A 188 2.65 -3.27 9.23
C ALA A 188 3.70 -3.85 10.19
N SER A 189 4.28 -3.01 11.05
CA SER A 189 5.32 -3.40 12.01
C SER A 189 4.98 -3.12 13.47
N THR A 190 4.63 -1.89 13.84
CA THR A 190 4.25 -1.50 15.21
C THR A 190 2.84 -0.91 15.30
N GLY A 191 2.22 -0.59 14.16
CA GLY A 191 0.91 0.06 14.11
C GLY A 191 0.90 1.56 14.45
N ASN A 192 2.03 2.16 14.86
CA ASN A 192 2.10 3.59 15.20
C ASN A 192 1.68 4.50 14.05
N THR A 193 2.09 4.18 12.83
CA THR A 193 1.71 4.95 11.64
C THR A 193 0.19 5.06 11.50
N CYS A 194 -0.55 3.99 11.78
CA CYS A 194 -2.01 4.00 11.75
C CYS A 194 -2.60 4.97 12.78
N VAL A 195 -2.10 4.94 14.02
CA VAL A 195 -2.55 5.86 15.07
C VAL A 195 -2.25 7.32 14.70
N ASN A 196 -1.06 7.59 14.16
CA ASN A 196 -0.65 8.93 13.76
C ASN A 196 -1.54 9.49 12.63
N VAL A 197 -1.84 8.68 11.62
CA VAL A 197 -2.73 9.06 10.51
C VAL A 197 -4.15 9.32 11.01
N VAL A 198 -4.73 8.40 11.79
CA VAL A 198 -6.10 8.56 12.30
C VAL A 198 -6.22 9.81 13.18
N THR A 199 -5.25 10.05 14.05
CA THR A 199 -5.20 11.24 14.91
C THR A 199 -5.15 12.51 14.05
N ALA A 200 -4.21 12.58 13.10
CA ALA A 200 -4.04 13.74 12.23
C ALA A 200 -5.29 14.03 11.37
N LEU A 201 -6.02 13.00 10.94
CA LEU A 201 -7.26 13.15 10.17
C LEU A 201 -8.43 13.63 11.04
N ARG A 202 -8.57 13.09 12.26
CA ARG A 202 -9.62 13.55 13.19
C ARG A 202 -9.41 15.01 13.56
N ASP A 203 -8.17 15.39 13.86
CA ASP A 203 -7.80 16.77 14.18
C ASP A 203 -8.06 17.72 13.00
N ALA A 204 -7.95 17.20 11.77
CA ALA A 204 -8.26 17.93 10.54
C ALA A 204 -9.75 17.97 10.18
N GLY A 205 -10.63 17.40 11.01
CA GLY A 205 -12.08 17.53 10.88
C GLY A 205 -12.84 16.26 10.52
N LEU A 206 -12.17 15.11 10.33
CA LEU A 206 -12.83 13.80 10.12
C LEU A 206 -13.40 13.24 11.43
N THR A 207 -14.28 14.02 12.05
CA THR A 207 -14.85 13.76 13.39
C THR A 207 -15.91 12.65 13.41
N GLN A 208 -16.38 12.23 12.22
CA GLN A 208 -17.39 11.18 12.03
C GLN A 208 -16.79 9.79 11.81
N LEU A 209 -15.47 9.63 11.91
CA LEU A 209 -14.83 8.31 11.77
C LEU A 209 -15.32 7.36 12.88
N GLU A 210 -15.96 6.28 12.46
CA GLU A 210 -16.51 5.21 13.28
C GLU A 210 -15.62 3.96 13.21
N GLN A 211 -15.04 3.66 12.04
CA GLN A 211 -14.26 2.44 11.80
C GLN A 211 -12.94 2.71 11.07
N VAL A 212 -11.90 1.94 11.44
CA VAL A 212 -10.60 1.91 10.77
C VAL A 212 -10.24 0.46 10.42
N HIS A 213 -9.95 0.22 9.15
CA HIS A 213 -9.49 -1.07 8.63
C HIS A 213 -8.05 -0.95 8.14
N LEU A 214 -7.09 -1.45 8.94
CA LEU A 214 -5.70 -1.58 8.51
C LEU A 214 -5.57 -2.78 7.59
N THR A 215 -5.23 -2.53 6.33
CA THR A 215 -5.29 -3.48 5.23
C THR A 215 -3.91 -3.61 4.60
N THR A 216 -3.19 -4.69 4.90
CA THR A 216 -1.78 -4.84 4.54
C THR A 216 -1.50 -6.11 3.76
N LEU A 217 -0.47 -6.11 2.91
CA LEU A 217 -0.01 -7.39 2.34
C LEU A 217 0.54 -8.28 3.45
N VAL A 218 1.31 -7.69 4.36
CA VAL A 218 1.97 -8.40 5.45
C VAL A 218 1.86 -7.63 6.78
N ASP A 219 1.41 -8.30 7.84
CA ASP A 219 1.30 -7.71 9.19
C ASP A 219 2.22 -8.42 10.20
N TRP A 220 3.31 -7.76 10.58
CA TRP A 220 4.27 -8.26 11.60
C TRP A 220 3.97 -7.79 13.02
N SER A 221 2.88 -7.05 13.21
CA SER A 221 2.60 -6.36 14.48
C SER A 221 1.67 -7.13 15.42
N LEU A 222 1.22 -8.34 15.03
CA LEU A 222 0.28 -9.14 15.83
C LEU A 222 0.89 -9.74 17.10
N ASP A 223 2.15 -10.17 17.10
CA ASP A 223 2.78 -10.73 18.31
C ASP A 223 3.11 -9.66 19.37
N GLN A 224 3.18 -8.38 18.99
CA GLN A 224 3.33 -7.27 19.93
C GLN A 224 2.07 -7.05 20.77
N GLU A 225 0.90 -7.52 20.34
CA GLU A 225 -0.35 -7.46 21.13
C GLU A 225 -0.50 -8.65 22.10
N ASN A 226 0.25 -9.75 21.87
CA ASN A 226 0.21 -10.99 22.65
C ASN A 226 1.34 -11.14 23.68
N THR A 227 2.31 -10.23 23.69
CA THR A 227 3.41 -10.27 24.64
C THR A 227 2.96 -9.73 26.01
N ASN A 228 2.41 -10.64 26.84
CA ASN A 228 2.43 -10.55 28.31
C ASN A 228 3.88 -10.64 28.83
N GLN A 229 4.83 -9.91 28.26
CA GLN A 229 6.20 -9.89 28.75
C GLN A 229 6.29 -8.90 29.91
N GLN A 230 6.47 -9.48 31.11
CA GLN A 230 6.88 -8.80 32.33
C GLN A 230 8.23 -8.10 32.11
N THR A 231 8.19 -6.87 31.64
CA THR A 231 9.26 -5.90 31.84
C THR A 231 8.61 -4.62 32.35
N ASP A 232 9.06 -4.11 33.49
CA ASP A 232 8.50 -2.97 34.25
C ASP A 232 8.57 -1.60 33.53
N ASP A 233 8.61 -1.56 32.20
CA ASP A 233 8.52 -0.35 31.39
C ASP A 233 7.28 -0.43 30.49
N ILE A 234 6.28 0.41 30.80
CA ILE A 234 5.07 0.76 30.04
C ILE A 234 4.77 -0.15 28.83
N MET A 235 3.90 -1.15 29.01
CA MET A 235 3.33 -1.93 27.91
C MET A 235 2.72 -0.99 26.86
N PRO A 236 3.04 -1.11 25.56
CA PRO A 236 2.31 -0.39 24.53
C PRO A 236 0.86 -0.86 24.56
N ALA A 237 -0.09 0.06 24.78
CA ALA A 237 -1.51 -0.25 24.72
C ALA A 237 -1.87 -0.86 23.34
N ARG A 238 -2.82 -1.80 23.31
CA ARG A 238 -3.26 -2.42 22.04
C ARG A 238 -3.71 -1.34 21.07
N MET A 239 -3.59 -1.57 19.75
CA MET A 239 -3.94 -0.54 18.77
C MET A 239 -5.38 -0.01 18.96
N ALA A 240 -6.33 -0.91 19.26
CA ALA A 240 -7.71 -0.55 19.55
C ALA A 240 -7.83 0.40 20.76
N ASP A 241 -7.02 0.23 21.79
CA ASP A 241 -7.04 1.08 22.99
C ASP A 241 -6.51 2.49 22.69
N ARG A 242 -5.65 2.63 21.67
CA ARG A 242 -5.05 3.89 21.23
C ARG A 242 -5.97 4.69 20.30
N LEU A 243 -7.03 4.07 19.76
CA LEU A 243 -8.00 4.68 18.86
C LEU A 243 -9.36 4.82 19.56
N THR A 244 -9.43 5.61 20.63
CA THR A 244 -10.65 5.75 21.44
C THR A 244 -11.87 6.18 20.61
N GLY A 245 -12.95 5.41 20.70
CA GLY A 245 -14.21 5.66 20.01
C GLY A 245 -14.23 5.22 18.54
N ILE A 246 -13.23 4.47 18.08
CA ILE A 246 -13.14 3.91 16.73
C ILE A 246 -13.07 2.39 16.83
N GLU A 247 -13.89 1.70 16.04
CA GLU A 247 -13.76 0.26 15.84
C GLU A 247 -12.57 -0.03 14.93
N PHE A 248 -11.62 -0.83 15.41
CA PHE A 248 -10.39 -1.12 14.67
C PHE A 248 -10.35 -2.57 14.19
N HIS A 249 -10.08 -2.75 12.91
CA HIS A 249 -9.98 -4.05 12.25
C HIS A 249 -8.68 -4.16 11.47
N ARG A 250 -8.19 -5.40 11.33
CA ARG A 250 -6.99 -5.72 10.56
C ARG A 250 -7.33 -6.74 9.47
N HIS A 251 -6.80 -6.51 8.28
CA HIS A 251 -6.89 -7.39 7.12
C HIS A 251 -5.50 -7.60 6.54
N HIS A 252 -5.11 -8.85 6.36
CA HIS A 252 -3.78 -9.18 5.85
C HIS A 252 -3.80 -10.48 5.03
N LEU A 253 -2.93 -10.55 4.02
CA LEU A 253 -2.69 -11.80 3.29
C LEU A 253 -1.79 -12.74 4.09
N LEU A 254 -0.81 -12.18 4.80
CA LEU A 254 0.11 -12.88 5.69
C LEU A 254 0.32 -12.09 6.97
N SER A 255 0.45 -12.76 8.10
CA SER A 255 0.82 -12.11 9.35
C SER A 255 1.76 -12.95 10.19
N GLY A 256 2.42 -12.34 11.17
CA GLY A 256 3.32 -13.06 12.05
C GLY A 256 4.23 -12.16 12.86
N ALA A 257 5.43 -12.66 13.14
CA ALA A 257 6.51 -11.93 13.75
C ALA A 257 7.86 -12.35 13.17
N TRP A 258 8.86 -11.52 13.43
CA TRP A 258 10.22 -11.77 13.03
C TRP A 258 11.21 -11.38 14.12
N GLN A 259 12.36 -12.05 14.12
CA GLN A 259 13.51 -11.72 14.94
C GLN A 259 14.75 -11.69 14.06
N TRP A 260 15.57 -10.65 14.24
CA TRP A 260 16.86 -10.52 13.58
C TRP A 260 17.99 -10.83 14.56
N THR A 261 18.94 -11.64 14.12
CA THR A 261 20.17 -11.93 14.85
C THR A 261 21.36 -11.53 13.97
N ASP A 262 22.15 -10.55 14.39
CA ASP A 262 23.35 -10.14 13.65
C ASP A 262 24.37 -11.28 13.54
N ALA A 263 25.08 -11.30 12.41
CA ALA A 263 26.26 -12.13 12.25
C ALA A 263 27.35 -11.71 13.26
N PRO A 264 28.22 -12.64 13.70
CA PRO A 264 29.32 -12.29 14.59
C PRO A 264 30.23 -11.24 13.94
N ASN A 265 30.58 -10.19 14.71
CA ASN A 265 31.40 -9.06 14.28
C ASN A 265 30.84 -8.31 13.04
N PRO A 266 29.66 -7.69 13.12
CA PRO A 266 29.06 -7.00 11.98
C PRO A 266 29.94 -5.85 11.50
N GLU A 267 30.12 -5.72 10.18
CA GLU A 267 30.85 -4.59 9.61
C GLU A 267 30.14 -3.25 9.93
N PRO A 268 30.89 -2.21 10.36
CA PRO A 268 30.31 -0.90 10.61
C PRO A 268 29.83 -0.25 9.32
N ILE A 269 28.61 0.28 9.33
CA ILE A 269 28.01 0.96 8.18
C ILE A 269 27.96 2.46 8.43
N THR A 270 28.52 3.22 7.49
CA THR A 270 28.36 4.67 7.43
C THR A 270 27.38 5.01 6.32
N MET A 271 26.24 5.61 6.68
CA MET A 271 25.27 6.11 5.70
C MET A 271 25.57 7.57 5.34
N PRO A 272 25.49 7.96 4.05
CA PRO A 272 25.53 9.37 3.68
C PRO A 272 24.28 10.09 4.22
N SER A 273 24.43 11.34 4.62
CA SER A 273 23.32 12.20 5.03
C SER A 273 22.53 12.63 3.79
N VAL A 274 21.49 11.89 3.44
CA VAL A 274 20.64 12.13 2.26
C VAL A 274 19.22 12.59 2.61
N ASP A 275 18.96 12.91 3.87
CA ASP A 275 17.64 13.33 4.38
C ASP A 275 17.36 14.79 3.99
N THR A 276 16.87 15.02 2.78
CA THR A 276 16.36 16.34 2.37
C THR A 276 14.94 16.19 1.84
N THR A 277 13.99 16.86 2.49
CA THR A 277 12.58 16.99 2.06
C THR A 277 12.34 18.25 1.22
N ALA A 278 13.39 19.03 0.94
CA ALA A 278 13.28 20.22 0.13
C ALA A 278 12.83 19.86 -1.29
N ALA A 279 11.90 20.65 -1.82
CA ALA A 279 11.51 20.52 -3.20
C ALA A 279 12.70 20.72 -4.13
N GLY A 280 12.82 19.84 -5.13
CA GLY A 280 13.85 19.98 -6.16
C GLY A 280 13.66 21.26 -6.97
N SER A 281 14.71 21.68 -7.67
CA SER A 281 14.65 22.87 -8.55
C SER A 281 13.80 22.69 -9.82
N GLN A 282 13.21 21.51 -9.99
CA GLN A 282 12.39 21.16 -11.16
C GLN A 282 10.93 21.15 -10.73
N ALA A 283 10.10 21.90 -11.46
CA ALA A 283 8.66 21.82 -11.29
C ALA A 283 8.20 20.37 -11.53
N LEU A 284 7.34 19.87 -10.66
CA LEU A 284 6.65 18.62 -10.92
C LEU A 284 5.80 18.80 -12.18
N GLY A 285 5.86 17.84 -13.10
CA GLY A 285 4.96 17.84 -14.25
C GLY A 285 3.50 17.88 -13.77
N PHE A 286 2.59 18.38 -14.61
CA PHE A 286 1.16 18.28 -14.30
C PHE A 286 0.75 16.81 -14.40
N THR A 287 0.57 16.23 -13.23
CA THR A 287 0.41 14.81 -13.02
C THR A 287 -1.02 14.49 -12.63
N GLY A 288 -2.02 15.25 -13.05
CA GLY A 288 -3.42 15.07 -12.59
C GLY A 288 -3.55 14.96 -11.06
N ASN A 289 -4.63 14.32 -10.59
CA ASN A 289 -4.91 14.19 -9.15
C ASN A 289 -4.26 12.94 -8.50
N TRP A 290 -4.02 11.85 -9.28
CA TRP A 290 -3.33 10.58 -8.95
C TRP A 290 -3.36 10.10 -7.48
N GLY A 291 -4.48 10.32 -6.80
CA GLY A 291 -4.63 10.06 -5.37
C GLY A 291 -3.93 11.06 -4.44
N ARG A 292 -3.08 11.99 -4.91
CA ARG A 292 -2.52 13.07 -4.06
C ARG A 292 -3.59 14.04 -3.57
N PHE A 293 -4.60 14.25 -4.41
CA PHE A 293 -5.83 14.92 -4.03
C PHE A 293 -6.97 13.89 -3.96
N PRO A 294 -7.99 14.12 -3.13
CA PRO A 294 -9.13 13.21 -3.02
C PRO A 294 -9.76 12.96 -4.39
N THR A 295 -9.96 11.69 -4.76
CA THR A 295 -10.56 11.33 -6.05
C THR A 295 -11.50 10.14 -5.94
N LEU A 296 -12.61 10.19 -6.69
CA LEU A 296 -13.49 9.05 -6.95
C LEU A 296 -13.02 8.23 -8.15
N ASN A 297 -12.14 8.75 -8.99
CA ASN A 297 -11.65 8.06 -10.16
C ASN A 297 -10.13 8.10 -10.19
N SER A 298 -9.50 7.02 -9.72
CA SER A 298 -8.04 6.89 -9.71
C SER A 298 -7.45 6.65 -11.11
N THR A 299 -8.29 6.31 -12.10
CA THR A 299 -7.86 6.10 -13.50
C THR A 299 -8.03 7.35 -14.35
N ASP A 300 -8.46 8.47 -13.76
CA ASP A 300 -8.58 9.73 -14.51
C ASP A 300 -7.22 10.14 -15.11
N GLY A 301 -7.25 10.59 -16.36
CA GLY A 301 -6.06 10.85 -17.17
C GLY A 301 -5.40 9.63 -17.83
N PHE A 302 -5.79 8.38 -17.50
CA PHE A 302 -5.19 7.19 -18.11
C PHE A 302 -5.39 7.14 -19.63
N ASN A 303 -6.57 7.51 -20.15
CA ASN A 303 -6.82 7.55 -21.60
C ASN A 303 -5.82 8.46 -22.33
N ASN A 304 -5.57 9.65 -21.78
CA ASN A 304 -4.61 10.59 -22.36
C ASN A 304 -3.17 10.05 -22.26
N TYR A 305 -2.85 9.39 -21.14
CA TYR A 305 -1.55 8.74 -20.94
C TYR A 305 -1.33 7.60 -21.96
N LEU A 306 -2.34 6.76 -22.18
CA LEU A 306 -2.32 5.67 -23.15
C LEU A 306 -2.20 6.19 -24.59
N SER A 307 -2.98 7.19 -24.97
CA SER A 307 -2.87 7.82 -26.29
C SER A 307 -1.49 8.45 -26.52
N SER A 308 -0.91 9.07 -25.48
CA SER A 308 0.45 9.64 -25.55
C SER A 308 1.51 8.55 -25.74
N PHE A 309 1.38 7.42 -25.02
CA PHE A 309 2.23 6.25 -25.22
C PHE A 309 2.11 5.70 -26.65
N GLN A 310 0.89 5.50 -27.14
CA GLN A 310 0.62 4.97 -28.48
C GLN A 310 1.23 5.85 -29.58
N ALA A 311 1.06 7.17 -29.48
CA ALA A 311 1.64 8.14 -30.41
C ALA A 311 3.18 8.14 -30.36
N ALA A 312 3.75 8.13 -29.15
CA ALA A 312 5.20 8.09 -28.97
C ALA A 312 5.82 6.79 -29.52
N PHE A 313 5.15 5.64 -29.28
CA PHE A 313 5.57 4.34 -29.78
C PHE A 313 5.53 4.29 -31.31
N ALA A 314 4.43 4.74 -31.93
CA ALA A 314 4.29 4.82 -33.39
C ALA A 314 5.39 5.71 -33.99
N SER A 315 5.62 6.89 -33.40
CA SER A 315 6.68 7.80 -33.85
C SER A 315 8.08 7.19 -33.73
N PHE A 316 8.38 6.48 -32.64
CA PHE A 316 9.65 5.77 -32.46
C PHE A 316 9.90 4.71 -33.55
N HIS A 317 8.82 4.06 -34.00
CA HIS A 317 8.86 3.06 -35.07
C HIS A 317 8.64 3.64 -36.49
N ASN A 318 8.58 4.98 -36.64
CA ASN A 318 8.27 5.66 -37.91
C ASN A 318 6.94 5.19 -38.56
N GLN A 319 5.90 5.03 -37.75
CA GLN A 319 4.55 4.67 -38.17
C GLN A 319 3.54 5.79 -37.91
N ASP A 320 2.46 5.82 -38.68
CA ASP A 320 1.36 6.78 -38.50
C ASP A 320 0.44 6.43 -37.33
N SER A 321 0.37 5.15 -36.95
CA SER A 321 -0.49 4.65 -35.88
C SER A 321 0.18 3.54 -35.08
N PHE A 322 -0.27 3.37 -33.84
CA PHE A 322 0.19 2.28 -32.98
C PHE A 322 -0.18 0.91 -33.57
N ASP A 323 0.79 0.01 -33.59
CA ASP A 323 0.64 -1.36 -34.07
C ASP A 323 1.07 -2.35 -32.97
N VAL A 324 0.10 -3.07 -32.41
CA VAL A 324 0.31 -4.06 -31.35
C VAL A 324 1.30 -5.16 -31.78
N THR A 325 1.37 -5.48 -33.07
CA THR A 325 2.24 -6.56 -33.57
C THR A 325 3.72 -6.21 -33.48
N GLN A 326 4.05 -4.92 -33.29
CA GLN A 326 5.41 -4.43 -33.09
C GLN A 326 5.85 -4.41 -31.64
N LEU A 327 4.95 -4.69 -30.69
CA LEU A 327 5.32 -4.79 -29.29
C LEU A 327 6.37 -5.90 -29.09
N PRO A 328 7.44 -5.65 -28.32
CA PRO A 328 8.41 -6.69 -28.02
C PRO A 328 7.81 -7.73 -27.06
N LYS A 329 8.34 -8.95 -27.10
CA LYS A 329 7.86 -10.07 -26.26
C LYS A 329 7.97 -9.83 -24.76
N LYS A 330 8.86 -8.93 -24.33
CA LYS A 330 9.09 -8.58 -22.93
C LYS A 330 9.18 -7.06 -22.84
N ILE A 331 8.28 -6.47 -22.06
CA ILE A 331 8.22 -5.04 -21.79
C ILE A 331 8.40 -4.85 -20.29
N LEU A 332 9.30 -3.94 -19.91
CA LEU A 332 9.41 -3.45 -18.55
C LEU A 332 8.81 -2.05 -18.51
N VAL A 333 7.74 -1.88 -17.72
CA VAL A 333 7.14 -0.57 -17.45
C VAL A 333 7.65 -0.09 -16.11
N LEU A 334 8.19 1.12 -16.07
CA LEU A 334 8.75 1.72 -14.86
C LEU A 334 7.90 2.90 -14.42
N GLY A 335 7.39 2.82 -13.18
CA GLY A 335 6.93 3.99 -12.44
C GLY A 335 8.07 4.62 -11.64
N SER A 336 7.92 5.89 -11.27
CA SER A 336 8.93 6.64 -10.53
C SER A 336 8.34 7.27 -9.28
N ASN A 337 8.95 6.99 -8.12
CA ASN A 337 8.48 7.47 -6.82
C ASN A 337 6.99 7.16 -6.58
N GLU A 338 6.20 8.18 -6.25
CA GLU A 338 4.73 8.07 -6.09
C GLU A 338 4.00 7.91 -7.44
N PHE A 339 4.67 8.11 -8.58
CA PHE A 339 4.07 7.94 -9.90
C PHE A 339 4.18 6.49 -10.40
N VAL A 340 3.32 5.63 -9.84
CA VAL A 340 3.33 4.19 -10.11
C VAL A 340 2.00 3.65 -10.63
N TRP A 341 0.87 4.31 -10.35
CA TRP A 341 -0.45 3.80 -10.69
C TRP A 341 -0.76 3.83 -12.20
N LEU A 342 -0.59 4.95 -12.90
CA LEU A 342 -0.81 4.97 -14.36
C LEU A 342 0.18 4.08 -15.14
N PRO A 343 1.48 4.03 -14.78
CA PRO A 343 2.40 3.04 -15.34
C PRO A 343 1.91 1.60 -15.12
N PHE A 344 1.37 1.28 -13.95
CA PHE A 344 0.77 -0.03 -13.69
C PHE A 344 -0.44 -0.31 -14.61
N LEU A 345 -1.37 0.64 -14.75
CA LEU A 345 -2.51 0.49 -15.68
C LEU A 345 -2.05 0.29 -17.14
N LEU A 346 -0.98 0.98 -17.56
CA LEU A 346 -0.38 0.76 -18.88
C LEU A 346 0.20 -0.65 -18.98
N ALA A 347 0.87 -1.14 -17.93
CA ALA A 347 1.41 -2.49 -17.90
C ALA A 347 0.31 -3.55 -17.98
N GLU A 348 -0.81 -3.37 -17.27
CA GLU A 348 -1.99 -4.24 -17.38
C GLU A 348 -2.60 -4.23 -18.78
N TRP A 349 -2.73 -3.04 -19.38
CA TRP A 349 -3.23 -2.91 -20.75
C TRP A 349 -2.30 -3.63 -21.74
N LEU A 350 -0.98 -3.47 -21.61
CA LEU A 350 0.00 -4.15 -22.45
C LEU A 350 -0.06 -5.68 -22.29
N GLU A 351 -0.19 -6.17 -21.06
CA GLU A 351 -0.33 -7.61 -20.76
C GLU A 351 -1.59 -8.17 -21.43
N THR A 352 -2.73 -7.49 -21.29
CA THR A 352 -4.01 -7.91 -21.86
C THR A 352 -4.03 -7.86 -23.39
N THR A 353 -3.51 -6.77 -23.97
CA THR A 353 -3.48 -6.55 -25.42
C THR A 353 -2.52 -7.53 -26.12
N SER A 354 -1.40 -7.88 -25.47
CA SER A 354 -0.47 -8.88 -26.00
C SER A 354 -1.06 -10.30 -25.99
N GLN A 355 -2.00 -10.59 -25.08
CA GLN A 355 -2.71 -11.86 -25.02
C GLN A 355 -3.87 -11.94 -26.03
N ASN A 356 -4.44 -10.81 -26.44
CA ASN A 356 -5.55 -10.72 -27.39
C ASN A 356 -5.25 -9.72 -28.55
N PRO A 357 -4.43 -10.08 -29.56
CA PRO A 357 -4.03 -9.15 -30.63
C PRO A 357 -5.15 -8.72 -31.59
N GLN A 358 -6.39 -9.19 -31.41
CA GLN A 358 -7.51 -8.99 -32.33
C GLN A 358 -8.70 -8.23 -31.73
N SER A 359 -8.58 -7.65 -30.53
CA SER A 359 -9.65 -6.86 -29.90
C SER A 359 -9.59 -5.38 -30.27
#